data_AF-A0A2H5YMV9-F1
#
_entry.id   AF-A0A2H5YMV9-F1
#
_cell.length_a   1.000
_cell.length_b   1.000
_cell.length_c   1.000
_cell.angle_alpha   90.00
_cell.angle_beta   90.00
_cell.angle_gamma   90.00
#
_symmetry.space_group_name_H-M   'P 1'
#
loop_
_entity.id
_entity.type
_entity.pdbx_description
1 polymer ?
#
loop_
_entity_poly.entity_id
_entity_poly.type
_entity_poly.pdbx_seq_one_letter_code
_entity_poly.pdbx_strand_id
1 'polypeptide(L)' 'MARLTPEQREVLVLHYFVGLTLPEVARLLGKHERAVYSLQARAIAALRRHLTSEMTTKSDE' A
#
# COMPACT_ATOMS: atom_id res chain seq x y z
N MET A 1 3.80 -7.77 -2.74
CA MET A 1 4.19 -6.40 -3.15
C MET A 1 4.28 -6.17 -4.67
N ALA A 2 4.59 -7.19 -5.50
CA ALA A 2 4.73 -7.07 -6.95
C ALA A 2 3.49 -6.52 -7.69
N ARG A 3 2.29 -6.69 -7.11
CA ARG A 3 1.00 -6.24 -7.67
C ARG A 3 0.63 -4.78 -7.36
N LEU A 4 1.43 -4.08 -6.55
CA LEU A 4 1.23 -2.65 -6.27
C LEU A 4 2.00 -1.80 -7.27
N THR A 5 1.47 -0.61 -7.58
CA THR A 5 2.26 0.41 -8.29
C THR A 5 3.50 0.78 -7.47
N PRO A 6 4.56 1.31 -8.11
CA PRO A 6 5.76 1.75 -7.38
C PRO A 6 5.44 2.71 -6.23
N GLU A 7 4.60 3.72 -6.47
CA GLU A 7 4.21 4.70 -5.46
C GLU A 7 3.39 4.10 -4.30
N GLN A 8 2.49 3.17 -4.60
CA GLN A 8 1.73 2.46 -3.57
C GLN A 8 2.65 1.64 -2.67
N ARG A 9 3.61 0.92 -3.27
CA ARG A 9 4.60 0.13 -2.54
C ARG A 9 5.48 1.01 -1.68
N GLU A 10 6.00 2.10 -2.23
CA GLU A 10 6.87 3.03 -1.52
C GLU A 10 6.21 3.60 -0.27
N VAL A 11 4.96 4.06 -0.38
CA VAL A 11 4.17 4.55 0.78
C VAL A 11 4.03 3.47 1.86
N LEU A 12 3.73 2.22 1.47
CA LEU A 12 3.59 1.13 2.45
C LEU A 12 4.91 0.72 3.09
N VAL A 13 6.02 0.73 2.33
CA VAL A 13 7.35 0.42 2.85
C VAL A 13 7.75 1.45 3.89
N LEU A 14 7.66 2.73 3.56
CA LEU A 14 8.02 3.79 4.47
C LEU A 14 7.12 3.80 5.73
N HIS A 15 5.82 3.54 5.57
CA HIS A 15 4.91 3.55 6.71
C HIS A 15 5.06 2.33 7.62
N TYR A 16 5.00 1.12 7.08
CA TYR A 16 4.91 -0.10 7.88
C TYR A 16 6.27 -0.75 8.18
N PHE A 17 7.28 -0.58 7.32
CA PHE A 17 8.59 -1.19 7.52
C PHE A 17 9.62 -0.23 8.10
N VAL A 18 9.56 1.05 7.70
CA VAL A 18 10.43 2.10 8.26
C VAL A 18 9.79 2.77 9.49
N GLY A 19 8.46 2.69 9.64
CA GLY A 19 7.74 3.21 10.81
C GLY A 19 7.40 4.70 10.74
N LEU A 20 7.51 5.32 9.57
CA LEU A 20 7.16 6.74 9.40
C LEU A 20 5.64 6.93 9.45
N THR A 21 5.19 8.03 10.03
CA THR A 21 3.79 8.47 9.92
C THR A 21 3.47 8.92 8.49
N LEU A 22 2.21 8.88 8.07
CA LEU A 22 1.83 9.32 6.71
C LEU A 22 2.18 10.80 6.41
N PRO A 23 2.10 11.73 7.37
CA PRO A 23 2.67 13.07 7.22
C PRO A 23 4.19 13.10 6.99
N GLU A 24 4.96 12.27 7.70
CA GLU A 24 6.41 12.15 7.48
C GLU A 24 6.73 11.57 6.10
N VAL A 25 5.98 10.55 5.67
CA VAL A 25 6.08 10.00 4.32
C VAL A 25 5.78 11.08 3.27
N ALA A 26 4.74 11.89 3.48
CA ALA A 26 4.39 12.98 2.56
C ALA A 26 5.51 14.03 2.45
N ARG A 27 6.08 14.44 3.58
CA ARG A 27 7.24 15.34 3.60
C ARG A 27 8.45 14.73 2.91
N LEU A 28 8.76 13.47 3.19
CA LEU A 28 9.89 12.75 2.59
C LEU A 28 9.75 12.62 1.07
N LEU A 29 8.55 12.33 0.58
CA LEU A 29 8.27 12.14 -0.85
C LEU A 29 8.00 13.46 -1.60
N GLY A 30 7.96 14.61 -0.92
CA GLY A 30 7.58 15.88 -1.52
C GLY A 30 6.15 15.90 -2.06
N LYS A 31 5.25 15.13 -1.46
CA LYS A 31 3.84 14.99 -1.87
C LYS A 31 2.91 15.63 -0.83
N HIS A 32 1.70 16.01 -1.26
CA HIS A 32 0.66 16.40 -0.31
C HIS A 32 0.22 15.21 0.54
N GLU A 33 -0.04 15.42 1.83
CA GLU A 33 -0.53 14.38 2.73
C GLU A 33 -1.76 13.66 2.17
N ARG A 34 -2.75 14.40 1.66
CA ARG A 34 -3.96 13.84 1.02
C ARG A 34 -3.63 12.83 -0.09
N ALA A 35 -2.58 13.09 -0.86
CA ALA A 35 -2.15 12.17 -1.93
C ALA A 35 -1.55 10.88 -1.34
N VAL A 36 -0.77 10.98 -0.27
CA VAL A 36 -0.19 9.84 0.45
C VAL A 36 -1.28 8.99 1.13
N TYR A 37 -2.25 9.61 1.81
CA TYR A 37 -3.42 8.90 2.34
C TYR A 37 -4.18 8.16 1.23
N SER A 38 -4.39 8.81 0.08
CA SER A 38 -5.07 8.20 -1.07
C SER A 38 -4.25 7.05 -1.69
N LEU A 39 -2.91 7.15 -1.69
CA LEU A 39 -2.01 6.08 -2.13
C LEU A 39 -2.08 4.89 -1.17
N GLN A 40 -2.00 5.13 0.14
CA GLN A 40 -2.07 4.10 1.17
C GLN A 40 -3.40 3.35 1.12
N ALA A 41 -4.53 4.06 1.05
CA ALA A 41 -5.85 3.44 0.95
C ALA A 41 -5.99 2.54 -0.29
N ARG A 42 -5.54 3.02 -1.46
CA ARG A 42 -5.55 2.23 -2.70
C ARG A 42 -4.61 1.02 -2.64
N ALA A 43 -3.45 1.18 -2.01
CA ALA A 43 -2.50 0.10 -1.81
C ALA A 43 -3.10 -1.02 -0.94
N ILE A 44 -3.72 -0.66 0.19
CA ILE A 44 -4.40 -1.63 1.07
C ILE A 44 -5.56 -2.32 0.34
N ALA A 45 -6.37 -1.57 -0.41
CA ALA A 45 -7.46 -2.15 -1.19
C ALA A 45 -6.97 -3.13 -2.25
N ALA A 46 -5.84 -2.81 -2.92
CA ALA A 46 -5.21 -3.71 -3.87
C ALA A 46 -4.70 -4.99 -3.19
N LEU A 47 -4.00 -4.87 -2.06
CA LEU A 47 -3.54 -6.03 -1.29
C LEU A 47 -4.71 -6.93 -0.87
N ARG A 48 -5.81 -6.35 -0.35
CA ARG A 48 -7.01 -7.11 0.03
C ARG A 48 -7.58 -7.91 -1.13
N ARG A 49 -7.78 -7.29 -2.31
CA ARG A 49 -8.29 -8.00 -3.49
C ARG A 49 -7.43 -9.20 -3.88
N HIS A 50 -6.11 -9.06 -3.79
CA HIS A 50 -5.20 -10.15 -4.13
C HIS A 50 -5.24 -11.29 -3.11
N LEU A 51 -5.26 -10.97 -1.82
CA LEU A 51 -5.38 -11.99 -0.77
C LEU A 51 -6.71 -12.75 -0.88
N THR A 52 -7.83 -12.05 -1.12
CA THR A 52 -9.12 -12.71 -1.33
C THR A 52 -9.11 -13.61 -2.57
N SER A 53 -8.51 -13.15 -3.67
CA SER A 53 -8.39 -13.95 -4.90
C SER A 53 -7.54 -15.21 -4.71
N GLU A 54 -6.46 -15.15 -3.93
CA GLU A 54 -5.59 -16.31 -3.67
C GLU A 54 -6.27 -17.32 -2.72
N MET A 55 -7.06 -16.84 -1.75
CA MET A 55 -7.83 -17.70 -0.86
C MET A 55 -8.94 -18.47 -1.57
N THR A 56 -9.61 -17.85 -2.55
CA THR A 56 -10.66 -18.54 -3.32
C THR A 56 -10.08 -19.64 -4.21
N THR A 57 -8.87 -19.46 -4.77
CA THR A 57 -8.23 -20.48 -5.60
C THR A 57 -7.70 -21.68 -4.82
N LYS A 58 -7.52 -21.55 -3.50
CA LYS A 58 -6.95 -22.59 -2.62
C LYS A 58 -8.02 -23.52 -2.01
N SER A 59 -9.29 -23.22 -2.22
CA SER A 59 -10.42 -23.97 -1.63
C SER A 59 -11.03 -24.99 -2.60
N ASP A 60 -10.61 -24.97 -3.87
CA ASP A 60 -11.08 -25.84 -4.96
C ASP A 60 -10.07 -26.96 -5.32
N GLU A 61 -9.04 -27.18 -4.49
CA GLU A 61 -8.00 -28.21 -4.65
C GLU A 61 -7.88 -29.07 -3.38
#